data_AF-A0A1I6GQ66-F1
#
_entry.id   AF-A0A1I6GQ66-F1
#
_cell.length_a   1.000
_cell.length_b   1.000
_cell.length_c   1.000
_cell.angle_alpha   90.00
_cell.angle_beta   90.00
_cell.angle_gamma   90.00
#
_symmetry.space_group_name_H-M   'P 1'
#
loop_
_entity.id
_entity.type
_entity.pdbx_description
1 polymer ?
#
loop_
_entity_poly.entity_id
_entity_poly.type
_entity_poly.pdbx_seq_one_letter_code
_entity_poly.pdbx_strand_id
1 'polypeptide(L)'
;MPSAKADFVERIRCLDASIDTDSVQNKALAEIQHNSIARMLRNGLAVVSFASLEDFIKKRSSEAMAEVSKCTISFSELPEKLQRAATYEVLSALNYQLSLLDKEDKPAYIQEHALRISSTATPNFELSSHTFAHAQANVSGTAIADVLKCFNVEDPWRQMSKIASDLGLTSGLSLAEIFRSAAIRRHRAAHVAGADTPPTDIKQFVREAFSIAITFDALLSKAIQKLLENDDDYIRKGLKLSADSVNFRTIKFIDNKWKEYKGNSARAFRTSNDYQELSREARRRALTSKELIVEFDQAGLVTWWECQ
;
A
#
# COMPACT_ATOMS: atom_id res chain seq x y z
N MET A 1 -2.09 2.49 -18.12
CA MET A 1 -1.38 1.54 -17.24
C MET A 1 -2.34 1.10 -16.14
N PRO A 2 -2.21 -0.12 -15.59
CA PRO A 2 -2.97 -0.51 -14.40
C PRO A 2 -2.57 0.38 -13.22
N SER A 3 -3.48 0.57 -12.25
CA SER A 3 -3.15 1.31 -11.02
C SER A 3 -2.22 0.49 -10.12
N ALA A 4 -1.48 1.16 -9.23
CA ALA A 4 -0.59 0.54 -8.26
C ALA A 4 -1.27 -0.61 -7.50
N LYS A 5 -2.53 -0.39 -7.11
CA LYS A 5 -3.38 -1.38 -6.46
C LYS A 5 -3.62 -2.62 -7.32
N ALA A 6 -3.99 -2.46 -8.59
CA ALA A 6 -4.30 -3.58 -9.46
C ALA A 6 -3.07 -4.48 -9.66
N ASP A 7 -1.92 -3.88 -9.96
CA ASP A 7 -0.63 -4.58 -10.06
C ASP A 7 -0.30 -5.34 -8.77
N PHE A 8 -0.49 -4.71 -7.61
CA PHE A 8 -0.20 -5.32 -6.31
C PHE A 8 -1.11 -6.51 -6.01
N VAL A 9 -2.42 -6.35 -6.19
CA VAL A 9 -3.40 -7.43 -5.96
C VAL A 9 -3.05 -8.62 -6.83
N GLU A 10 -2.79 -8.40 -8.12
CA GLU A 10 -2.42 -9.45 -9.06
C GLU A 10 -1.14 -10.17 -8.60
N ARG A 11 -0.07 -9.44 -8.29
CA ARG A 11 1.22 -10.02 -7.87
C ARG A 11 1.12 -10.82 -6.58
N ILE A 12 0.43 -10.29 -5.56
CA ILE A 12 0.28 -10.96 -4.27
C ILE A 12 -0.64 -12.18 -4.36
N ARG A 13 -1.67 -12.15 -5.22
CA ARG A 13 -2.50 -13.33 -5.50
C ARG A 13 -1.76 -14.39 -6.30
N CYS A 14 -0.95 -13.98 -7.28
CA CYS A 14 -0.10 -14.89 -8.03
C CYS A 14 0.93 -15.55 -7.11
N LEU A 15 1.49 -14.80 -6.15
CA LEU A 15 2.33 -15.33 -5.09
C LEU A 15 1.60 -16.38 -4.24
N ASP A 16 0.40 -16.07 -3.75
CA ASP A 16 -0.41 -16.99 -2.93
C ASP A 16 -0.65 -18.31 -3.67
N ALA A 17 -1.07 -18.24 -4.93
CA ALA A 17 -1.27 -19.42 -5.79
C ALA A 17 0.04 -20.18 -6.08
N SER A 18 1.16 -19.46 -6.22
CA SER A 18 2.47 -20.07 -6.50
C SER A 18 2.95 -20.95 -5.35
N ILE A 19 2.58 -20.64 -4.11
CA ILE A 19 2.99 -21.42 -2.93
C ILE A 19 2.42 -22.85 -2.99
N ASP A 20 1.29 -23.07 -3.64
CA ASP A 20 0.65 -24.39 -3.71
C ASP A 20 1.15 -25.25 -4.88
N THR A 21 2.14 -24.77 -5.63
CA THR A 21 2.74 -25.53 -6.74
C THR A 21 3.74 -26.58 -6.25
N ASP A 22 3.78 -27.76 -6.88
CA ASP A 22 4.68 -28.87 -6.50
C ASP A 22 6.16 -28.44 -6.45
N SER A 23 6.56 -27.54 -7.36
CA SER A 23 7.93 -27.02 -7.47
C SER A 23 8.43 -26.30 -6.22
N VAL A 24 7.55 -25.75 -5.39
CA VAL A 24 7.93 -25.02 -4.16
C VAL A 24 7.58 -25.79 -2.89
N GLN A 25 6.97 -26.97 -3.01
CA GLN A 25 6.66 -27.87 -1.91
C GLN A 25 7.82 -28.82 -1.64
N ASN A 26 8.00 -29.17 -0.37
CA ASN A 26 8.96 -30.21 0.00
C ASN A 26 8.35 -31.59 -0.30
N LYS A 27 9.14 -32.49 -0.86
CA LYS A 27 8.83 -33.92 -1.02
C LYS A 27 9.49 -34.72 0.11
N ALA A 28 9.46 -36.05 0.00
CA ALA A 28 10.14 -36.95 0.93
C ALA A 28 11.60 -36.53 1.17
N LEU A 29 12.16 -36.82 2.35
CA LEU A 29 13.51 -36.40 2.73
C LEU A 29 14.61 -36.96 1.79
N ALA A 30 14.35 -38.09 1.14
CA ALA A 30 15.23 -38.69 0.14
C ALA A 30 15.33 -37.85 -1.16
N GLU A 31 14.35 -36.98 -1.43
CA GLU A 31 14.28 -36.15 -2.63
C GLU A 31 15.12 -34.87 -2.46
N ILE A 32 16.41 -35.03 -2.19
CA ILE A 32 17.35 -33.96 -1.82
C ILE A 32 17.41 -32.86 -2.89
N GLN A 33 17.45 -33.25 -4.18
CA GLN A 33 17.54 -32.31 -5.29
C GLN A 33 16.27 -31.47 -5.43
N HIS A 34 15.09 -32.11 -5.39
CA HIS A 34 13.80 -31.41 -5.44
C HIS A 34 13.68 -30.43 -4.27
N ASN A 35 13.96 -30.88 -3.04
CA ASN A 35 13.86 -30.04 -1.85
C ASN A 35 14.82 -28.84 -1.89
N SER A 36 16.01 -29.02 -2.49
CA SER A 36 16.97 -27.93 -2.69
C SER A 36 16.47 -26.88 -3.70
N ILE A 37 15.85 -27.34 -4.81
CA ILE A 37 15.21 -26.46 -5.80
C ILE A 37 14.03 -25.71 -5.17
N ALA A 38 13.15 -26.43 -4.47
CA ALA A 38 11.99 -25.86 -3.81
C ALA A 38 12.39 -24.77 -2.81
N ARG A 39 13.43 -25.01 -2.00
CA ARG A 39 14.00 -24.00 -1.09
C ARG A 39 14.49 -22.75 -1.83
N MET A 40 15.23 -22.93 -2.92
CA MET A 40 15.73 -21.81 -3.71
C MET A 40 14.58 -20.98 -4.30
N LEU A 41 13.55 -21.64 -4.83
CA LEU A 41 12.36 -20.98 -5.37
C LEU A 41 11.60 -20.22 -4.28
N ARG A 42 11.43 -20.80 -3.09
CA ARG A 42 10.78 -20.11 -1.94
C ARG A 42 11.54 -18.87 -1.50
N ASN A 43 12.86 -18.91 -1.47
CA ASN A 43 13.67 -17.72 -1.19
C ASN A 43 13.45 -16.63 -2.26
N GLY A 44 13.39 -17.01 -3.53
CA GLY A 44 13.03 -16.11 -4.63
C GLY A 44 11.64 -15.47 -4.43
N LEU A 45 10.63 -16.29 -4.12
CA LEU A 45 9.27 -15.83 -3.83
C LEU A 45 9.23 -14.84 -2.65
N ALA A 46 9.99 -15.09 -1.58
CA ALA A 46 10.08 -14.18 -0.43
C ALA A 46 10.69 -12.82 -0.77
N VAL A 47 11.64 -12.79 -1.71
CA VAL A 47 12.22 -11.53 -2.20
C VAL A 47 11.22 -10.78 -3.07
N VAL A 48 10.58 -11.48 -4.02
CA VAL A 48 9.59 -10.91 -4.94
C VAL A 48 8.34 -10.41 -4.20
N SER A 49 7.91 -11.11 -3.15
CA SER A 49 6.75 -10.71 -2.35
C SER A 49 6.97 -9.36 -1.68
N PHE A 50 8.13 -9.17 -1.06
CA PHE A 50 8.47 -7.90 -0.41
C PHE A 50 8.67 -6.79 -1.42
N ALA A 51 9.35 -7.08 -2.54
CA ALA A 51 9.53 -6.12 -3.63
C ALA A 51 8.18 -5.66 -4.22
N SER A 52 7.17 -6.54 -4.26
CA SER A 52 5.82 -6.19 -4.71
C SER A 52 5.14 -5.18 -3.79
N LEU A 53 5.31 -5.31 -2.47
CA LEU A 53 4.83 -4.31 -1.49
C LEU A 53 5.59 -2.98 -1.62
N GLU A 54 6.90 -3.01 -1.81
CA GLU A 54 7.69 -1.79 -2.02
C GLU A 54 7.26 -1.03 -3.29
N ASP A 55 7.08 -1.75 -4.40
CA ASP A 55 6.62 -1.17 -5.66
C ASP A 55 5.22 -0.56 -5.50
N PHE A 56 4.32 -1.23 -4.78
CA PHE A 56 3.01 -0.69 -4.44
C PHE A 56 3.11 0.64 -3.69
N ILE A 57 3.89 0.71 -2.61
CA ILE A 57 4.06 1.94 -1.83
C ILE A 57 4.60 3.07 -2.72
N LYS A 58 5.62 2.79 -3.54
CA LYS A 58 6.20 3.79 -4.45
C LYS A 58 5.18 4.30 -5.45
N LYS A 59 4.56 3.41 -6.21
CA LYS A 59 3.58 3.77 -7.25
C LYS A 59 2.36 4.47 -6.66
N ARG A 60 1.82 3.98 -5.54
CA ARG A 60 0.66 4.60 -4.89
C ARG A 60 1.00 5.99 -4.36
N SER A 61 2.20 6.19 -3.83
CA SER A 61 2.67 7.53 -3.43
C SER A 61 2.80 8.47 -4.65
N SER A 62 3.28 7.96 -5.79
CA SER A 62 3.33 8.74 -7.04
C SER A 62 1.94 9.11 -7.55
N GLU A 63 0.99 8.17 -7.52
CA GLU A 63 -0.42 8.43 -7.85
C GLU A 63 -1.03 9.50 -6.93
N ALA A 64 -0.72 9.43 -5.62
CA ALA A 64 -1.17 10.43 -4.65
C ALA A 64 -0.68 11.83 -4.98
N MET A 65 0.59 12.01 -5.40
CA MET A 65 1.09 13.33 -5.82
C MET A 65 0.34 13.87 -7.05
N ALA A 66 0.02 12.99 -8.00
CA ALA A 66 -0.76 13.35 -9.18
C ALA A 66 -2.22 13.70 -8.82
N GLU A 67 -2.80 13.08 -7.79
CA GLU A 67 -4.12 13.45 -7.28
C GLU A 67 -4.09 14.79 -6.53
N VAL A 68 -3.08 15.05 -5.70
CA VAL A 68 -2.92 16.33 -4.99
C VAL A 68 -2.74 17.50 -5.98
N SER A 69 -2.10 17.25 -7.12
CA SER A 69 -1.95 18.25 -8.20
C SER A 69 -3.29 18.69 -8.81
N LYS A 70 -4.39 17.97 -8.53
CA LYS A 70 -5.75 18.31 -8.99
C LYS A 70 -6.54 19.11 -7.95
N CYS A 71 -5.97 19.37 -6.77
CA CYS A 71 -6.61 20.17 -5.73
C CYS A 71 -6.74 21.62 -6.18
N THR A 72 -7.80 22.30 -5.71
CA THR A 72 -8.08 23.71 -6.04
C THR A 72 -7.51 24.69 -5.01
N ILE A 73 -6.75 24.19 -4.02
CA ILE A 73 -6.14 24.99 -2.96
C ILE A 73 -4.77 25.50 -3.40
N SER A 74 -4.30 26.60 -2.81
CA SER A 74 -2.95 27.10 -3.11
C SER A 74 -1.90 26.11 -2.59
N PHE A 75 -0.75 26.02 -3.26
CA PHE A 75 0.38 25.21 -2.79
C PHE A 75 0.79 25.59 -1.36
N SER A 76 0.72 26.88 -1.02
CA SER A 76 1.03 27.40 0.31
C SER A 76 0.08 26.93 1.42
N GLU A 77 -1.09 26.41 1.05
CA GLU A 77 -2.08 25.86 2.00
C GLU A 77 -1.90 24.35 2.22
N LEU A 78 -1.08 23.66 1.41
CA LEU A 78 -0.78 22.26 1.65
C LEU A 78 -0.07 22.08 3.01
N PRO A 79 -0.12 20.88 3.62
CA PRO A 79 0.69 20.60 4.81
C PRO A 79 2.16 20.97 4.60
N GLU A 80 2.78 21.67 5.56
CA GLU A 80 4.16 22.18 5.44
C GLU A 80 5.16 21.07 5.04
N LYS A 81 4.99 19.87 5.60
CA LYS A 81 5.81 18.70 5.25
C LYS A 81 5.64 18.27 3.80
N LEU A 82 4.41 18.32 3.29
CA LEU A 82 4.14 18.02 1.88
C LEU A 82 4.73 19.09 0.96
N GLN A 83 4.64 20.36 1.35
CA GLN A 83 5.28 21.46 0.60
C GLN A 83 6.80 21.26 0.51
N ARG A 84 7.44 20.96 1.65
CA ARG A 84 8.87 20.68 1.72
C ARG A 84 9.26 19.43 0.92
N ALA A 85 8.46 18.37 1.00
CA ALA A 85 8.71 17.15 0.25
C ALA A 85 8.66 17.41 -1.26
N ALA A 86 7.64 18.15 -1.72
CA ALA A 86 7.43 18.47 -3.13
C ALA A 86 8.45 19.44 -3.73
N THR A 87 9.13 20.24 -2.92
CA THR A 87 10.08 21.27 -3.40
C THR A 87 11.54 20.92 -3.14
N TYR A 88 11.88 20.58 -1.90
CA TYR A 88 13.25 20.38 -1.47
C TYR A 88 13.65 18.90 -1.48
N GLU A 89 12.87 18.03 -0.83
CA GLU A 89 13.28 16.62 -0.64
C GLU A 89 13.24 15.83 -1.94
N VAL A 90 12.36 16.21 -2.87
CA VAL A 90 12.30 15.66 -4.23
C VAL A 90 13.65 15.74 -4.94
N LEU A 91 14.49 16.74 -4.67
CA LEU A 91 15.80 16.89 -5.32
C LEU A 91 16.72 15.69 -5.04
N SER A 92 16.66 15.13 -3.83
CA SER A 92 17.42 13.91 -3.48
C SER A 92 16.94 12.71 -4.29
N ALA A 93 15.62 12.56 -4.45
CA ALA A 93 15.03 11.51 -5.27
C ALA A 93 15.40 11.66 -6.75
N LEU A 94 15.34 12.88 -7.29
CA LEU A 94 15.73 13.15 -8.67
C LEU A 94 17.20 12.84 -8.93
N ASN A 95 18.09 13.19 -8.00
CA ASN A 95 19.51 12.89 -8.12
C ASN A 95 19.76 11.37 -8.15
N TYR A 96 19.06 10.60 -7.32
CA TYR A 96 19.13 9.13 -7.37
C TYR A 96 18.62 8.58 -8.72
N GLN A 97 17.45 9.03 -9.19
CA GLN A 97 16.90 8.58 -10.48
C GLN A 97 17.82 8.94 -11.66
N LEU A 98 18.47 10.11 -11.62
CA LEU A 98 19.45 10.52 -12.63
C LEU A 98 20.68 9.61 -12.67
N SER A 99 21.01 8.91 -11.58
CA SER A 99 22.09 7.92 -11.58
C SER A 99 21.73 6.64 -12.34
N LEU A 100 20.43 6.35 -12.50
CA LEU A 100 19.91 5.16 -13.16
C LEU A 100 19.62 5.38 -14.65
N LEU A 101 19.41 6.64 -15.07
CA LEU A 101 19.10 6.99 -16.46
C LEU A 101 20.35 7.02 -17.34
N ASP A 102 20.14 6.68 -18.62
CA ASP A 102 21.14 6.86 -19.67
C ASP A 102 21.43 8.35 -19.90
N LYS A 103 22.65 8.68 -20.36
CA LYS A 103 23.11 10.08 -20.49
C LYS A 103 22.21 10.93 -21.39
N GLU A 104 21.58 10.31 -22.38
CA GLU A 104 20.75 10.98 -23.39
C GLU A 104 19.40 11.45 -22.82
N ASP A 105 18.85 10.74 -21.83
CA ASP A 105 17.54 11.06 -21.24
C ASP A 105 17.63 12.08 -20.09
N LYS A 106 18.83 12.27 -19.51
CA LYS A 106 19.02 13.14 -18.33
C LYS A 106 18.55 14.59 -18.55
N PRO A 107 18.85 15.27 -19.68
CA PRO A 107 18.42 16.65 -19.87
C PRO A 107 16.90 16.80 -19.88
N ALA A 108 16.19 15.94 -20.62
CA ALA A 108 14.73 15.97 -20.70
C ALA A 108 14.10 15.69 -19.33
N TYR A 109 14.61 14.68 -18.63
CA TYR A 109 14.16 14.32 -17.28
C TYR A 109 14.33 15.48 -16.27
N ILE A 110 15.49 16.16 -16.29
CA ILE A 110 15.72 17.33 -15.41
C ILE A 110 14.74 18.44 -15.73
N GLN A 111 14.53 18.75 -17.02
CA GLN A 111 13.63 19.82 -17.44
C GLN A 111 12.19 19.55 -17.00
N GLU A 112 11.69 18.32 -17.20
CA GLU A 112 10.34 17.93 -16.78
C GLU A 112 10.13 18.14 -15.26
N HIS A 113 11.04 17.64 -14.44
CA HIS A 113 10.89 17.75 -12.99
C HIS A 113 11.20 19.15 -12.45
N ALA A 114 12.08 19.91 -13.09
CA ALA A 114 12.31 21.32 -12.76
C ALA A 114 11.05 22.16 -13.02
N LEU A 115 10.32 21.90 -14.11
CA LEU A 115 9.04 22.55 -14.39
C LEU A 115 8.02 22.28 -13.29
N ARG A 116 7.90 21.03 -12.84
CA ARG A 116 7.01 20.66 -11.72
C ARG A 116 7.37 21.39 -10.43
N ILE A 117 8.65 21.44 -10.05
CA ILE A 117 9.10 22.20 -8.88
C ILE A 117 8.79 23.69 -9.05
N SER A 118 9.04 24.27 -10.22
CA SER A 118 8.75 25.69 -10.48
C SER A 118 7.25 26.00 -10.42
N SER A 119 6.39 25.05 -10.79
CA SER A 119 4.94 25.22 -10.82
C SER A 119 4.33 25.44 -9.44
N THR A 120 5.03 25.06 -8.36
CA THR A 120 4.57 25.29 -6.98
C THR A 120 4.53 26.77 -6.59
N ALA A 121 5.16 27.65 -7.38
CA ALA A 121 5.04 29.10 -7.25
C ALA A 121 3.77 29.67 -7.93
N THR A 122 2.99 28.82 -8.61
CA THR A 122 1.79 29.21 -9.36
C THR A 122 0.53 28.60 -8.76
N PRO A 123 -0.67 29.14 -9.05
CA PRO A 123 -1.93 28.56 -8.58
C PRO A 123 -2.21 27.16 -9.11
N ASN A 124 -1.72 26.84 -10.31
CA ASN A 124 -1.90 25.53 -10.96
C ASN A 124 -0.59 24.75 -10.87
N PHE A 125 -0.33 24.14 -9.73
CA PHE A 125 0.89 23.38 -9.50
C PHE A 125 0.73 21.91 -9.94
N GLU A 126 1.83 21.32 -10.42
CA GLU A 126 1.99 19.90 -10.66
C GLU A 126 3.12 19.36 -9.81
N LEU A 127 2.83 18.33 -9.02
CA LEU A 127 3.81 17.73 -8.13
C LEU A 127 4.52 16.56 -8.81
N SER A 128 5.80 16.39 -8.48
CA SER A 128 6.61 15.30 -9.01
C SER A 128 6.12 13.93 -8.53
N SER A 129 6.04 12.97 -9.45
CA SER A 129 5.80 11.56 -9.11
C SER A 129 6.91 10.95 -8.24
N HIS A 130 8.11 11.54 -8.24
CA HIS A 130 9.28 11.03 -7.53
C HIS A 130 9.48 11.61 -6.13
N THR A 131 8.52 12.35 -5.60
CA THR A 131 8.64 12.98 -4.27
C THR A 131 8.89 11.98 -3.14
N PHE A 132 8.29 10.78 -3.20
CA PHE A 132 8.34 9.82 -2.09
C PHE A 132 8.92 8.47 -2.48
N ALA A 133 9.72 7.88 -1.59
CA ALA A 133 10.23 6.51 -1.71
C ALA A 133 11.05 6.20 -2.99
N HIS A 134 11.45 7.23 -3.74
CA HIS A 134 12.26 7.13 -4.97
C HIS A 134 13.72 7.56 -4.79
N ALA A 135 14.14 7.93 -3.58
CA ALA A 135 15.52 8.29 -3.26
C ALA A 135 16.42 7.09 -2.90
N GLN A 136 15.87 5.88 -2.91
CA GLN A 136 16.56 4.65 -2.56
C GLN A 136 15.97 3.45 -3.31
N ALA A 137 16.78 2.40 -3.49
CA ALA A 137 16.36 1.18 -4.17
C ALA A 137 15.21 0.48 -3.41
N ASN A 138 15.33 0.40 -2.09
CA ASN A 138 14.38 -0.27 -1.20
C ASN A 138 13.60 0.74 -0.37
N VAL A 139 12.34 0.44 -0.08
CA VAL A 139 11.50 1.30 0.77
C VAL A 139 11.71 0.89 2.23
N SER A 140 12.23 1.81 3.03
CA SER A 140 12.36 1.59 4.48
C SER A 140 11.03 1.78 5.20
N GLY A 141 10.90 1.20 6.39
CA GLY A 141 9.72 1.42 7.23
C GLY A 141 9.58 2.89 7.68
N THR A 142 10.70 3.62 7.74
CA THR A 142 10.69 5.08 7.96
C THR A 142 10.11 5.82 6.76
N ALA A 143 10.48 5.43 5.53
CA ALA A 143 9.95 6.07 4.32
C ALA A 143 8.42 5.96 4.25
N ILE A 144 7.84 4.80 4.55
CA ILE A 144 6.37 4.62 4.61
C ILE A 144 5.73 5.60 5.60
N ALA A 145 6.29 5.67 6.82
CA ALA A 145 5.78 6.60 7.83
C ALA A 145 5.95 8.06 7.42
N ASP A 146 7.06 8.40 6.78
CA ASP A 146 7.36 9.78 6.40
C ASP A 146 6.45 10.25 5.26
N VAL A 147 6.07 9.37 4.32
CA VAL A 147 5.00 9.68 3.36
C VAL A 147 3.73 10.07 4.11
N LEU A 148 3.20 9.20 4.99
CA LEU A 148 1.95 9.48 5.69
C LEU A 148 2.04 10.71 6.61
N LYS A 149 3.20 10.98 7.21
CA LYS A 149 3.41 12.22 7.98
C LYS A 149 3.34 13.48 7.12
N CYS A 150 3.73 13.42 5.85
CA CYS A 150 3.55 14.55 4.92
C CYS A 150 2.07 14.83 4.67
N PHE A 151 1.24 13.80 4.76
CA PHE A 151 -0.22 13.88 4.72
C PHE A 151 -0.85 14.02 6.12
N ASN A 152 -0.19 14.74 7.04
CA ASN A 152 -0.67 15.04 8.40
C ASN A 152 -1.20 13.83 9.21
N VAL A 153 -0.74 12.61 8.92
CA VAL A 153 -1.09 11.43 9.73
C VAL A 153 -0.23 11.41 10.99
N GLU A 154 -0.87 11.34 12.16
CA GLU A 154 -0.17 11.22 13.43
C GLU A 154 0.17 9.77 13.75
N ASP A 155 1.44 9.49 14.05
CA ASP A 155 1.92 8.15 14.40
C ASP A 155 1.45 7.07 13.38
N PRO A 156 1.94 7.13 12.12
CA PRO A 156 1.35 6.39 11.02
C PRO A 156 1.25 4.88 11.23
N TRP A 157 2.29 4.26 11.79
CA TRP A 157 2.29 2.81 12.04
C TRP A 157 1.23 2.39 13.06
N ARG A 158 0.99 3.23 14.09
CA ARG A 158 -0.08 2.97 15.06
C ARG A 158 -1.45 3.11 14.42
N GLN A 159 -1.68 4.14 13.61
CA GLN A 159 -2.97 4.33 12.92
C GLN A 159 -3.24 3.18 11.94
N MET A 160 -2.25 2.79 11.14
CA MET A 160 -2.35 1.66 10.24
C MET A 160 -2.65 0.37 11.01
N SER A 161 -1.97 0.13 12.14
CA SER A 161 -2.20 -1.07 12.96
C SER A 161 -3.61 -1.10 13.56
N LYS A 162 -4.14 0.06 13.97
CA LYS A 162 -5.53 0.18 14.45
C LYS A 162 -6.54 -0.17 13.35
N ILE A 163 -6.40 0.41 12.15
CA ILE A 163 -7.27 0.09 11.01
C ILE A 163 -7.17 -1.40 10.65
N ALA A 164 -5.96 -1.98 10.63
CA ALA A 164 -5.79 -3.40 10.35
C ALA A 164 -6.47 -4.30 11.39
N SER A 165 -6.39 -3.92 12.67
CA SER A 165 -7.09 -4.63 13.75
C SER A 165 -8.60 -4.54 13.59
N ASP A 166 -9.13 -3.35 13.28
CA ASP A 166 -10.57 -3.12 13.06
C ASP A 166 -11.09 -3.92 11.84
N LEU A 167 -10.28 -4.06 10.78
CA LEU A 167 -10.61 -4.90 9.62
C LEU A 167 -10.52 -6.41 9.92
N GLY A 168 -9.86 -6.80 11.01
CA GLY A 168 -9.55 -8.19 11.36
C GLY A 168 -8.42 -8.78 10.51
N LEU A 169 -7.50 -7.95 10.03
CA LEU A 169 -6.37 -8.35 9.17
C LEU A 169 -5.11 -8.71 9.96
N THR A 170 -5.00 -8.32 11.23
CA THR A 170 -3.88 -8.66 12.12
C THR A 170 -4.40 -9.10 13.49
N SER A 171 -3.65 -9.98 14.15
CA SER A 171 -4.07 -10.65 15.39
C SER A 171 -3.20 -10.32 16.61
N GLY A 172 -2.49 -9.19 16.61
CA GLY A 172 -1.84 -8.67 17.83
C GLY A 172 -0.46 -8.02 17.67
N LEU A 173 0.27 -8.28 16.58
CA LEU A 173 1.54 -7.59 16.29
C LEU A 173 1.28 -6.26 15.60
N SER A 174 2.13 -5.27 15.90
CA SER A 174 2.10 -3.99 15.19
C SER A 174 2.55 -4.17 13.74
N LEU A 175 1.98 -3.39 12.81
CA LEU A 175 2.37 -3.45 11.40
C LEU A 175 3.83 -3.04 11.18
N ALA A 176 4.39 -2.21 12.06
CA ALA A 176 5.81 -1.87 12.04
C ALA A 176 6.71 -3.08 12.28
N GLU A 177 6.36 -3.92 13.26
CA GLU A 177 7.10 -5.16 13.56
C GLU A 177 6.94 -6.19 12.45
N ILE A 178 5.73 -6.30 11.89
CA ILE A 178 5.45 -7.15 10.72
C ILE A 178 6.33 -6.75 9.54
N PHE A 179 6.35 -5.46 9.19
CA PHE A 179 7.18 -4.95 8.10
C PHE A 179 8.67 -5.20 8.35
N ARG A 180 9.15 -4.91 9.57
CA ARG A 180 10.54 -5.14 9.96
C ARG A 180 10.93 -6.62 9.86
N SER A 181 10.06 -7.51 10.34
CA SER A 181 10.28 -8.96 10.29
C SER A 181 10.34 -9.45 8.83
N ALA A 182 9.44 -8.96 7.98
CA ALA A 182 9.44 -9.26 6.56
C ALA A 182 10.71 -8.75 5.85
N ALA A 183 11.19 -7.55 6.19
CA ALA A 183 12.43 -7.00 5.64
C ALA A 183 13.66 -7.85 6.02
N ILE A 184 13.72 -8.34 7.27
CA ILE A 184 14.76 -9.26 7.72
C ILE A 184 14.68 -10.60 6.97
N ARG A 185 13.47 -11.15 6.79
CA ARG A 185 13.26 -12.38 6.02
C ARG A 185 13.73 -12.23 4.57
N ARG A 186 13.38 -11.12 3.91
CA ARG A 186 13.89 -10.80 2.56
C ARG A 186 15.41 -10.77 2.52
N HIS A 187 16.05 -10.04 3.44
CA HIS A 187 17.50 -9.91 3.45
C HIS A 187 18.18 -11.28 3.62
N ARG A 188 17.65 -12.12 4.52
CA ARG A 188 18.13 -13.49 4.71
C ARG A 188 17.95 -14.32 3.45
N ALA A 189 16.76 -14.29 2.83
CA ALA A 189 16.45 -15.06 1.63
C ALA A 189 17.34 -14.69 0.43
N ALA A 190 17.71 -13.41 0.29
CA ALA A 190 18.53 -12.91 -0.82
C ALA A 190 20.04 -13.18 -0.66
N HIS A 191 20.56 -13.17 0.58
CA HIS A 191 22.01 -13.11 0.80
C HIS A 191 22.59 -14.31 1.56
N VAL A 192 21.78 -15.08 2.27
CA VAL A 192 22.29 -16.21 3.07
C VAL A 192 22.14 -17.49 2.24
N ALA A 193 23.26 -18.08 1.83
CA ALA A 193 23.30 -19.29 0.99
C ALA A 193 22.53 -20.49 1.58
N GLY A 194 22.42 -20.55 2.91
CA GLY A 194 21.65 -21.57 3.65
C GLY A 194 20.26 -21.13 4.09
N ALA A 195 19.72 -20.01 3.57
CA ALA A 195 18.37 -19.59 3.90
C ALA A 195 17.34 -20.62 3.45
N ASP A 196 16.37 -20.89 4.31
CA ASP A 196 15.18 -21.65 3.97
C ASP A 196 13.99 -20.82 4.44
N THR A 197 13.16 -20.40 3.48
CA THR A 197 11.92 -19.70 3.77
C THR A 197 10.79 -20.73 3.76
N PRO A 198 10.14 -21.01 4.90
CA PRO A 198 9.01 -21.92 4.96
C PRO A 198 7.83 -21.44 4.08
N PRO A 199 7.06 -22.35 3.45
CA PRO A 199 5.84 -21.97 2.73
C PRO A 199 4.85 -21.19 3.60
N THR A 200 4.77 -21.51 4.90
CA THR A 200 3.91 -20.83 5.87
C THR A 200 4.27 -19.37 6.04
N ASP A 201 5.56 -19.03 6.00
CA ASP A 201 6.03 -17.65 6.14
C ASP A 201 5.62 -16.81 4.93
N ILE A 202 5.64 -17.41 3.73
CA ILE A 202 5.19 -16.73 2.51
C ILE A 202 3.66 -16.54 2.56
N LYS A 203 2.89 -17.57 2.94
CA LYS A 203 1.42 -17.46 3.11
C LYS A 203 1.04 -16.43 4.15
N GLN A 204 1.77 -16.37 5.26
CA GLN A 204 1.57 -15.35 6.28
C GLN A 204 1.88 -13.96 5.72
N PHE A 205 2.98 -13.82 4.97
CA PHE A 205 3.35 -12.54 4.39
C PHE A 205 2.33 -12.02 3.36
N VAL A 206 1.65 -12.89 2.61
CA VAL A 206 0.53 -12.48 1.72
C VAL A 206 -0.51 -11.66 2.50
N ARG A 207 -0.96 -12.17 3.66
CA ARG A 207 -1.93 -11.48 4.52
C ARG A 207 -1.35 -10.19 5.09
N GLU A 208 -0.12 -10.25 5.62
CA GLU A 208 0.60 -9.09 6.16
C GLU A 208 0.78 -7.97 5.14
N ALA A 209 1.09 -8.31 3.89
CA ALA A 209 1.26 -7.36 2.80
C ALA A 209 -0.05 -6.66 2.46
N PHE A 210 -1.18 -7.38 2.40
CA PHE A 210 -2.50 -6.75 2.25
C PHE A 210 -2.81 -5.81 3.41
N SER A 211 -2.52 -6.20 4.65
CA SER A 211 -2.74 -5.35 5.83
C SER A 211 -2.00 -4.03 5.72
N ILE A 212 -0.73 -4.04 5.32
CA ILE A 212 0.07 -2.83 5.15
C ILE A 212 -0.45 -2.02 3.96
N ALA A 213 -0.69 -2.65 2.81
CA ALA A 213 -1.09 -1.96 1.59
C ALA A 213 -2.44 -1.23 1.75
N ILE A 214 -3.45 -1.92 2.29
CA ILE A 214 -4.80 -1.36 2.47
C ILE A 214 -4.78 -0.20 3.45
N THR A 215 -4.08 -0.35 4.58
CA THR A 215 -4.09 0.68 5.64
C THR A 215 -3.25 1.90 5.27
N PHE A 216 -2.16 1.71 4.53
CA PHE A 216 -1.40 2.80 3.92
C PHE A 216 -2.27 3.57 2.92
N ASP A 217 -2.89 2.86 1.99
CA ASP A 217 -3.75 3.44 0.96
C ASP A 217 -4.97 4.15 1.53
N ALA A 218 -5.59 3.58 2.56
CA ALA A 218 -6.76 4.17 3.20
C ALA A 218 -6.45 5.52 3.86
N LEU A 219 -5.35 5.61 4.62
CA LEU A 219 -4.94 6.87 5.25
C LEU A 219 -4.52 7.90 4.20
N LEU A 220 -3.75 7.48 3.20
CA LEU A 220 -3.29 8.36 2.13
C LEU A 220 -4.46 8.90 1.31
N SER A 221 -5.37 8.02 0.87
CA SER A 221 -6.56 8.39 0.11
C SER A 221 -7.48 9.30 0.92
N LYS A 222 -7.66 9.04 2.23
CA LYS A 222 -8.47 9.90 3.09
C LYS A 222 -7.87 11.29 3.24
N ALA A 223 -6.55 11.40 3.36
CA ALA A 223 -5.86 12.68 3.40
C ALA A 223 -6.01 13.45 2.07
N ILE A 224 -5.86 12.78 0.93
CA ILE A 224 -6.08 13.38 -0.39
C ILE A 224 -7.52 13.85 -0.55
N GLN A 225 -8.49 13.03 -0.13
CA GLN A 225 -9.90 13.39 -0.13
C GLN A 225 -10.14 14.70 0.65
N LYS A 226 -9.55 14.84 1.84
CA LYS A 226 -9.63 16.07 2.65
C LYS A 226 -9.02 17.29 1.96
N LEU A 227 -7.92 17.11 1.22
CA LEU A 227 -7.32 18.17 0.41
C LEU A 227 -8.21 18.58 -0.77
N LEU A 228 -8.77 17.60 -1.50
CA LEU A 228 -9.66 17.83 -2.64
C LEU A 228 -10.97 18.50 -2.23
N GLU A 229 -11.47 18.19 -1.03
CA GLU A 229 -12.67 18.80 -0.45
C GLU A 229 -12.44 20.20 0.13
N ASN A 230 -11.18 20.68 0.14
CA ASN A 230 -10.78 21.92 0.81
C ASN A 230 -11.26 21.97 2.28
N ASP A 231 -11.08 20.86 3.01
CA ASP A 231 -11.51 20.74 4.41
C ASP A 231 -10.73 21.70 5.31
N ASP A 232 -11.43 22.70 5.88
CA ASP A 232 -10.86 23.74 6.74
C ASP A 232 -10.12 23.18 7.97
N ASP A 233 -10.69 22.15 8.59
CA ASP A 233 -10.13 21.58 9.82
C ASP A 233 -8.79 20.90 9.52
N TYR A 234 -8.72 20.16 8.40
CA TYR A 234 -7.52 19.47 7.98
C TYR A 234 -6.44 20.43 7.43
N ILE A 235 -6.84 21.39 6.58
CA ILE A 235 -5.91 22.28 5.87
C ILE A 235 -5.44 23.43 6.75
N ARG A 236 -6.38 24.18 7.33
CA ARG A 236 -6.10 25.46 8.00
C ARG A 236 -5.92 25.29 9.50
N LYS A 237 -6.67 24.38 10.13
CA LYS A 237 -6.53 24.09 11.57
C LYS A 237 -5.53 22.97 11.87
N GLY A 238 -4.98 22.32 10.84
CA GLY A 238 -3.95 21.30 10.98
C GLY A 238 -4.43 20.05 11.71
N LEU A 239 -5.71 19.71 11.61
CA LEU A 239 -6.26 18.48 12.19
C LEU A 239 -5.51 17.28 11.63
N LYS A 240 -4.91 16.50 12.52
CA LYS A 240 -4.17 15.30 12.13
C LYS A 240 -5.13 14.16 11.83
N LEU A 241 -4.84 13.42 10.77
CA LEU A 241 -5.62 12.25 10.41
C LEU A 241 -5.32 11.09 11.37
N SER A 242 -6.36 10.42 11.83
CA SER A 242 -6.30 9.22 12.65
C SER A 242 -7.09 8.07 12.02
N ALA A 243 -6.91 6.87 12.54
CA ALA A 243 -7.67 5.69 12.14
C ALA A 243 -9.20 5.91 12.23
N ASP A 244 -9.66 6.69 13.21
CA ASP A 244 -11.09 6.97 13.41
C ASP A 244 -11.69 7.82 12.28
N SER A 245 -10.85 8.45 11.46
CA SER A 245 -11.29 9.18 10.26
C SER A 245 -11.59 8.24 9.07
N VAL A 246 -11.21 6.97 9.16
CA VAL A 246 -11.38 5.97 8.10
C VAL A 246 -12.56 5.07 8.44
N ASN A 247 -13.73 5.44 7.93
CA ASN A 247 -14.89 4.56 7.94
C ASN A 247 -14.73 3.48 6.87
N PHE A 248 -15.17 2.26 7.18
CA PHE A 248 -15.04 1.15 6.25
C PHE A 248 -16.24 0.22 6.22
N ARG A 249 -16.30 -0.58 5.16
CA ARG A 249 -17.19 -1.72 4.95
C ARG A 249 -16.38 -2.95 4.61
N THR A 250 -16.85 -4.11 5.05
CA THR A 250 -16.26 -5.39 4.64
C THR A 250 -17.30 -6.32 4.06
N ILE A 251 -16.91 -7.13 3.07
CA ILE A 251 -17.70 -8.26 2.58
C ILE A 251 -16.96 -9.54 2.92
N LYS A 252 -17.59 -10.40 3.73
CA LYS A 252 -17.00 -11.67 4.22
C LYS A 252 -17.96 -12.83 3.94
N PHE A 253 -17.41 -14.01 3.66
CA PHE A 253 -18.19 -15.25 3.54
C PHE A 253 -18.27 -15.95 4.90
N ILE A 254 -19.46 -16.03 5.49
CA ILE A 254 -19.69 -16.57 6.83
C ILE A 254 -21.01 -17.35 6.82
N ASP A 255 -21.03 -18.54 7.42
CA ASP A 255 -22.21 -19.43 7.48
C ASP A 255 -22.83 -19.69 6.09
N ASN A 256 -22.00 -19.99 5.10
CA ASN A 256 -22.38 -20.22 3.70
C ASN A 256 -23.11 -19.04 3.02
N LYS A 257 -22.96 -17.81 3.52
CA LYS A 257 -23.54 -16.60 2.94
C LYS A 257 -22.52 -15.48 2.86
N TRP A 258 -22.66 -14.64 1.86
CA TRP A 258 -21.93 -13.38 1.80
C TRP A 258 -22.60 -12.35 2.70
N LYS A 259 -21.82 -11.71 3.56
CA LYS A 259 -22.31 -10.74 4.54
C LYS A 259 -21.52 -9.44 4.40
N GLU A 260 -22.23 -8.33 4.28
CA GLU A 260 -21.67 -6.98 4.33
C GLU A 260 -21.71 -6.48 5.79
N TYR A 261 -20.59 -5.94 6.27
CA TYR A 261 -20.48 -5.30 7.59
C TYR A 261 -20.09 -3.84 7.42
N LYS A 262 -20.62 -2.98 8.28
CA LYS A 262 -20.24 -1.57 8.38
C LYS A 262 -19.42 -1.35 9.65
N GLY A 263 -18.20 -0.82 9.51
CA GLY A 263 -17.23 -0.67 10.59
C GLY A 263 -17.03 -1.99 11.36
N ASN A 264 -16.90 -1.87 12.68
CA ASN A 264 -16.74 -2.99 13.61
C ASN A 264 -18.06 -3.65 14.05
N SER A 265 -19.16 -3.45 13.32
CA SER A 265 -20.45 -4.01 13.73
C SER A 265 -20.43 -5.54 13.70
N ALA A 266 -20.88 -6.17 14.79
CA ALA A 266 -21.10 -7.62 14.83
C ALA A 266 -22.29 -8.06 13.96
N ARG A 267 -23.22 -7.15 13.64
CA ARG A 267 -24.40 -7.44 12.85
C ARG A 267 -24.15 -7.11 11.39
N ALA A 268 -24.42 -8.08 10.51
CA ALA A 268 -24.37 -7.85 9.07
C ALA A 268 -25.40 -6.79 8.65
N PHE A 269 -24.96 -5.81 7.86
CA PHE A 269 -25.80 -4.79 7.25
C PHE A 269 -26.69 -5.39 6.16
N ARG A 270 -26.12 -6.26 5.32
CA ARG A 270 -26.85 -7.07 4.31
C ARG A 270 -26.25 -8.46 4.22
N THR A 271 -27.06 -9.41 3.78
CA THR A 271 -26.65 -10.78 3.49
C THR A 271 -27.19 -11.21 2.14
N SER A 272 -26.41 -11.99 1.38
CA SER A 272 -26.80 -12.52 0.07
C SER A 272 -26.11 -13.85 -0.20
N ASN A 273 -26.69 -14.66 -1.09
CA ASN A 273 -26.01 -15.81 -1.68
C ASN A 273 -25.24 -15.41 -2.97
N ASP A 274 -25.59 -14.28 -3.58
CA ASP A 274 -24.93 -13.72 -4.76
C ASP A 274 -23.88 -12.68 -4.33
N TYR A 275 -22.60 -13.04 -4.49
CA TYR A 275 -21.47 -12.15 -4.22
C TYR A 275 -21.44 -10.95 -5.15
N GLN A 276 -21.73 -11.12 -6.45
CA GLN A 276 -21.60 -10.07 -7.45
C GLN A 276 -22.64 -8.97 -7.21
N GLU A 277 -23.87 -9.36 -6.90
CA GLU A 277 -24.91 -8.41 -6.53
C GLU A 277 -24.55 -7.65 -5.25
N LEU A 278 -24.16 -8.36 -4.18
CA LEU A 278 -23.82 -7.75 -2.90
C LEU A 278 -22.62 -6.79 -3.03
N SER A 279 -21.57 -7.21 -3.73
CA SER A 279 -20.37 -6.43 -4.00
C SER A 279 -20.69 -5.14 -4.75
N ARG A 280 -21.41 -5.22 -5.88
CA ARG A 280 -21.79 -4.04 -6.67
C ARG A 280 -22.56 -3.02 -5.84
N GLU A 281 -23.53 -3.49 -5.06
CA GLU A 281 -24.32 -2.58 -4.23
C GLU A 281 -23.52 -1.98 -3.06
N ALA A 282 -22.66 -2.77 -2.42
CA ALA A 282 -21.84 -2.32 -1.31
C ALA A 282 -20.82 -1.28 -1.79
N ARG A 283 -20.21 -1.47 -2.97
CA ARG A 283 -19.33 -0.49 -3.61
C ARG A 283 -20.06 0.82 -3.87
N ARG A 284 -21.30 0.78 -4.38
CA ARG A 284 -22.12 1.99 -4.56
C ARG A 284 -22.37 2.71 -3.23
N ARG A 285 -22.70 1.98 -2.16
CA ARG A 285 -22.89 2.55 -0.81
C ARG A 285 -21.60 3.16 -0.26
N ALA A 286 -20.47 2.48 -0.44
CA ALA A 286 -19.16 2.92 -0.01
C ALA A 286 -18.76 4.22 -0.73
N LEU A 287 -18.97 4.30 -2.05
CA LEU A 287 -18.75 5.52 -2.85
C LEU A 287 -19.60 6.69 -2.34
N THR A 288 -20.91 6.50 -2.15
CA THR A 288 -21.77 7.58 -1.62
C THR A 288 -21.36 8.05 -0.24
N SER A 289 -20.89 7.13 0.62
CA SER A 289 -20.51 7.45 2.00
C SER A 289 -19.03 7.81 2.17
N LYS A 290 -18.23 7.75 1.09
CA LYS A 290 -16.76 7.96 1.11
C LYS A 290 -16.06 7.06 2.15
N GLU A 291 -16.43 5.78 2.09
CA GLU A 291 -15.96 4.72 2.99
C GLU A 291 -15.00 3.78 2.24
N LEU A 292 -13.97 3.29 2.94
CA LEU A 292 -13.14 2.20 2.44
C LEU A 292 -13.99 0.93 2.32
N ILE A 293 -13.93 0.22 1.20
CA ILE A 293 -14.52 -1.12 1.08
C ILE A 293 -13.40 -2.16 0.95
N VAL A 294 -13.51 -3.26 1.70
CA VAL A 294 -12.61 -4.41 1.61
C VAL A 294 -13.41 -5.68 1.40
N GLU A 295 -13.08 -6.42 0.35
CA GLU A 295 -13.73 -7.66 -0.02
C GLU A 295 -12.79 -8.84 0.26
N PHE A 296 -13.35 -9.88 0.86
CA PHE A 296 -12.62 -11.10 1.19
C PHE A 296 -13.16 -12.26 0.35
N ASP A 297 -12.34 -13.27 0.08
CA ASP A 297 -12.80 -14.54 -0.47
C ASP A 297 -13.37 -15.46 0.63
N GLN A 298 -13.76 -16.67 0.22
CA GLN A 298 -14.27 -17.70 1.13
C GLN A 298 -13.23 -18.19 2.14
N ALA A 299 -11.93 -18.05 1.86
CA ALA A 299 -10.84 -18.39 2.76
C ALA A 299 -10.46 -17.23 3.70
N GLY A 300 -11.16 -16.10 3.61
CA GLY A 300 -10.89 -14.91 4.41
C GLY A 300 -9.65 -14.12 3.95
N LEU A 301 -9.19 -14.30 2.71
CA LEU A 301 -8.11 -13.53 2.13
C LEU A 301 -8.68 -12.36 1.30
N VAL A 302 -8.02 -11.19 1.33
CA VAL A 302 -8.50 -9.98 0.63
C VAL A 302 -8.44 -10.18 -0.88
N THR A 303 -9.57 -10.03 -1.57
CA THR A 303 -9.67 -10.10 -3.05
C THR A 303 -9.57 -8.71 -3.67
N TRP A 304 -10.14 -7.71 -3.00
CA TRP A 304 -10.23 -6.35 -3.52
C TRP A 304 -10.38 -5.35 -2.38
N TRP A 305 -9.91 -4.13 -2.60
CA TRP A 305 -10.30 -2.99 -1.78
C TRP A 305 -10.43 -1.73 -2.63
N GLU A 306 -11.12 -0.73 -2.10
CA GLU A 306 -11.23 0.56 -2.76
C GLU A 306 -11.44 1.68 -1.73
N CYS A 307 -10.62 2.72 -1.84
CA CYS A 307 -10.72 3.94 -1.06
C CYS A 307 -11.56 4.94 -1.86
N GLN A 308 -12.53 5.58 -1.21
CA GLN A 308 -13.51 6.50 -1.82
C GLN A 308 -13.37 7.90 -1.22
#